data_AF-A0A928WWB4-F1
#
_entry.id   AF-A0A928WWB4-F1
#
_cell.length_a   1.000
_cell.length_b   1.000
_cell.length_c   1.000
_cell.angle_alpha   90.00
_cell.angle_beta   90.00
_cell.angle_gamma   90.00
#
_symmetry.space_group_name_H-M   'P 1'
#
loop_
_entity.id
_entity.type
_entity.pdbx_description
1 polymer ?
#
loop_
_entity_poly.entity_id
_entity_poly.type
_entity_poly.pdbx_seq_one_letter_code
_entity_poly.pdbx_strand_id
1 'polypeptide(L)'
;MSEAQFPGYIEYQQQDFDAAFPKVKIAAEQGNAEAQCMVGTLYQLGLGAAADSDKAMEWYERASGQGYSVATNNLAGMLAVRGEHEKASQLYTLSRQQGFEHSPATRATR
;
A
#
# COMPACT_ATOMS: atom_id res chain seq x y z
N MET A 1 -26.10 3.07 -4.77
CA MET A 1 -24.98 4.01 -4.60
C MET A 1 -23.80 3.15 -4.21
N SER A 2 -22.86 2.90 -5.11
CA SER A 2 -21.71 2.04 -4.82
C SER A 2 -20.92 2.66 -3.67
N GLU A 3 -20.78 1.96 -2.55
CA GLU A 3 -19.93 2.36 -1.43
C GLU A 3 -18.52 2.60 -1.97
N ALA A 4 -18.11 3.87 -2.05
CA ALA A 4 -16.72 4.18 -2.31
C ALA A 4 -15.92 3.72 -1.09
N GLN A 5 -14.99 2.79 -1.31
CA GLN A 5 -14.25 2.09 -0.27
C GLN A 5 -13.42 3.05 0.63
N PHE A 6 -13.07 4.24 0.11
CA PHE A 6 -12.47 5.37 0.84
C PHE A 6 -12.51 6.67 0.01
N PRO A 7 -12.30 7.85 0.64
CA PRO A 7 -12.21 9.14 -0.06
C PRO A 7 -11.15 9.16 -1.16
N GLY A 8 -11.49 9.67 -2.35
CA GLY A 8 -10.58 9.75 -3.50
C GLY A 8 -10.70 8.60 -4.50
N TYR A 9 -11.41 7.52 -4.17
CA TYR A 9 -11.63 6.39 -5.09
C TYR A 9 -12.47 6.78 -6.31
N ILE A 10 -13.48 7.64 -6.13
CA ILE A 10 -14.34 8.09 -7.23
C ILE A 10 -13.54 8.96 -8.21
N GLU A 11 -12.74 9.88 -7.70
CA GLU A 11 -11.87 10.75 -8.50
C GLU A 11 -10.81 9.94 -9.24
N TYR A 12 -10.26 8.90 -8.60
CA TYR A 12 -9.36 7.95 -9.25
C TYR A 12 -10.04 7.23 -10.44
N GLN A 13 -11.29 6.80 -10.28
CA GLN A 13 -12.08 6.20 -11.38
C GLN A 13 -12.38 7.21 -12.50
N GLN A 14 -12.50 8.49 -12.17
CA GLN A 14 -12.64 9.58 -13.12
C GLN A 14 -11.30 10.00 -13.76
N GLN A 15 -10.19 9.34 -13.41
CA GLN A 15 -8.83 9.67 -13.84
C GLN A 15 -8.36 11.06 -13.41
N ASP A 16 -9.00 11.67 -12.42
CA ASP A 16 -8.57 12.93 -11.81
C ASP A 16 -7.59 12.62 -10.67
N PHE A 17 -6.36 12.29 -11.06
CA PHE A 17 -5.33 11.86 -10.10
C PHE A 17 -4.82 13.00 -9.22
N ASP A 18 -4.84 14.24 -9.71
CA ASP A 18 -4.44 15.42 -8.95
C ASP A 18 -5.40 15.67 -7.78
N ALA A 19 -6.71 15.48 -7.98
CA ALA A 19 -7.69 15.56 -6.91
C ALA A 19 -7.78 14.26 -6.08
N ALA A 20 -7.54 13.09 -6.68
CA ALA A 20 -7.60 11.81 -6.00
C ALA A 20 -6.45 11.61 -5.03
N PHE A 21 -5.21 11.88 -5.46
CA PHE A 21 -4.00 11.63 -4.68
C PHE A 21 -4.05 12.16 -3.23
N PRO A 22 -4.36 13.45 -2.97
CA PRO A 22 -4.42 13.95 -1.61
C PRO A 22 -5.53 13.28 -0.77
N LYS A 23 -6.69 12.94 -1.38
CA LYS A 23 -7.81 12.29 -0.67
C LYS A 23 -7.47 10.85 -0.29
N VAL A 24 -6.92 10.10 -1.24
CA VAL A 24 -6.47 8.71 -1.04
C VAL A 24 -5.34 8.67 -0.01
N LYS A 25 -4.42 9.64 -0.06
CA LYS A 25 -3.32 9.76 0.92
C LYS A 25 -3.81 9.96 2.35
N ILE A 26 -4.84 10.79 2.56
CA ILE A 26 -5.46 10.95 3.88
C ILE A 26 -6.03 9.63 4.38
N ALA A 27 -6.75 8.89 3.53
CA ALA A 27 -7.28 7.56 3.90
C ALA A 27 -6.16 6.54 4.19
N ALA A 28 -5.08 6.58 3.42
CA ALA A 28 -3.91 5.73 3.63
C ALA A 28 -3.21 6.02 4.97
N GLU A 29 -3.11 7.29 5.36
CA GLU A 29 -2.58 7.73 6.65
C GLU A 29 -3.46 7.33 7.83
N GLN A 30 -4.78 7.19 7.62
CA GLN A 30 -5.72 6.64 8.60
C GLN A 30 -5.60 5.12 8.79
N GLY A 31 -4.69 4.46 8.07
CA GLY A 31 -4.45 3.03 8.20
C GLY A 31 -5.25 2.17 7.22
N ASN A 32 -6.00 2.73 6.28
CA ASN A 32 -6.72 1.92 5.30
C ASN A 32 -5.72 1.23 4.34
N ALA A 33 -5.62 -0.10 4.42
CA ALA A 33 -4.64 -0.88 3.66
C ALA A 33 -4.84 -0.79 2.14
N GLU A 34 -6.09 -0.66 1.67
CA GLU A 34 -6.40 -0.51 0.25
C GLU A 34 -6.00 0.88 -0.25
N ALA A 35 -6.28 1.92 0.54
CA ALA A 35 -5.83 3.28 0.22
C ALA A 35 -4.29 3.37 0.23
N GLN A 36 -3.62 2.72 1.18
CA GLN A 36 -2.15 2.61 1.19
C GLN A 36 -1.62 1.95 -0.08
N CYS A 37 -2.24 0.85 -0.53
CA CYS A 37 -1.91 0.23 -1.80
C CYS A 37 -2.11 1.20 -2.97
N MET A 38 -3.22 1.95 -3.00
CA MET A 38 -3.46 2.93 -4.07
C MET A 38 -2.45 4.08 -4.06
N VAL A 39 -2.04 4.60 -2.90
CA VAL A 39 -0.96 5.60 -2.83
C VAL A 39 0.34 5.03 -3.39
N GLY A 40 0.65 3.77 -3.09
CA GLY A 40 1.79 3.05 -3.67
C GLY A 40 1.74 3.05 -5.20
N THR A 41 0.59 2.69 -5.77
CA THR A 41 0.37 2.71 -7.23
C THR A 41 0.51 4.10 -7.82
N LEU A 42 -0.02 5.13 -7.16
CA LEU A 42 0.07 6.52 -7.63
C LEU A 42 1.52 7.01 -7.67
N TYR A 43 2.33 6.69 -6.66
CA TYR A 43 3.77 6.98 -6.69
C TYR A 43 4.53 6.14 -7.71
N GLN A 44 4.16 4.89 -7.93
CA GLN A 44 4.81 4.05 -8.93
C GLN A 44 4.60 4.58 -10.35
N LEU A 45 3.39 5.07 -10.64
CA LEU A 45 3.01 5.56 -11.96
C LEU A 45 3.26 7.07 -12.14
N GLY A 46 3.50 7.81 -11.07
CA GLY A 46 3.63 9.27 -11.11
C GLY A 46 2.31 10.00 -11.40
N LEU A 47 1.22 9.53 -10.80
CA LEU A 47 -0.13 10.07 -11.01
C LEU A 47 -0.55 10.93 -9.82
N GLY A 48 -0.77 12.23 -10.04
CA GLY A 48 -1.06 13.21 -8.98
C GLY A 48 0.12 13.53 -8.06
N ALA A 49 1.26 12.87 -8.26
CA ALA A 49 2.53 13.11 -7.60
C ALA A 49 3.69 12.68 -8.51
N ALA A 50 4.90 13.16 -8.25
CA ALA A 50 6.08 12.69 -8.98
C ALA A 50 6.32 11.20 -8.75
N ALA A 51 6.72 10.48 -9.81
CA ALA A 51 7.02 9.06 -9.72
C ALA A 51 8.17 8.82 -8.75
N ASP A 52 7.94 7.95 -7.76
CA ASP A 52 8.87 7.69 -6.66
C ASP A 52 8.72 6.22 -6.24
N SER A 53 9.62 5.39 -6.78
CA SER A 53 9.55 3.94 -6.54
C SER A 53 9.86 3.57 -5.09
N ASP A 54 10.69 4.35 -4.39
CA ASP A 54 11.02 4.05 -2.99
C ASP A 54 9.82 4.32 -2.09
N LYS A 55 9.12 5.45 -2.29
CA LYS A 55 7.85 5.71 -1.59
C LYS A 55 6.77 4.70 -1.95
N ALA A 56 6.67 4.30 -3.22
CA ALA A 56 5.69 3.30 -3.63
C ALA A 56 5.87 2.00 -2.85
N MET A 57 7.11 1.53 -2.72
CA MET A 57 7.42 0.35 -1.93
C MET A 57 7.08 0.51 -0.45
N GLU A 58 7.42 1.65 0.17
CA GLU A 58 7.08 1.93 1.58
C GLU A 58 5.57 1.84 1.83
N TRP A 59 4.75 2.40 0.92
CA TRP A 59 3.29 2.32 1.04
C TRP A 59 2.76 0.90 0.84
N TYR A 60 3.33 0.13 -0.10
CA TYR A 60 2.98 -1.27 -0.27
C TYR A 60 3.41 -2.14 0.92
N GLU A 61 4.55 -1.86 1.56
CA GLU A 61 4.99 -2.55 2.78
C GLU A 61 3.98 -2.36 3.91
N ARG A 62 3.50 -1.13 4.11
CA ARG A 62 2.48 -0.82 5.14
C ARG A 62 1.18 -1.57 4.89
N ALA A 63 0.70 -1.59 3.65
CA ALA A 63 -0.51 -2.33 3.28
C ALA A 63 -0.31 -3.86 3.41
N SER A 64 0.86 -4.36 2.98
CA SER A 64 1.24 -5.78 3.11
C SER A 64 1.33 -6.22 4.57
N GLY A 65 1.84 -5.36 5.46
CA GLY A 65 1.89 -5.61 6.91
C GLY A 65 0.51 -5.74 7.56
N GLN A 66 -0.53 -5.20 6.92
CA GLN A 66 -1.93 -5.38 7.32
C GLN A 66 -2.59 -6.63 6.68
N GLY A 67 -1.81 -7.45 5.97
CA GLY A 67 -2.32 -8.64 5.28
C GLY A 67 -2.97 -8.35 3.92
N TYR A 68 -2.80 -7.15 3.37
CA TYR A 68 -3.36 -6.82 2.06
C TYR A 68 -2.53 -7.45 0.93
N SER A 69 -2.98 -8.62 0.46
CA SER A 69 -2.27 -9.46 -0.49
C SER A 69 -1.95 -8.78 -1.83
N VAL A 70 -2.80 -7.85 -2.29
CA VAL A 70 -2.57 -7.08 -3.52
C VAL A 70 -1.32 -6.21 -3.37
N ALA A 71 -1.13 -5.55 -2.23
CA ALA A 71 0.07 -4.75 -1.99
C ALA A 71 1.33 -5.64 -1.89
N THR A 72 1.24 -6.81 -1.25
CA THR A 72 2.34 -7.77 -1.20
C THR A 72 2.78 -8.19 -2.61
N ASN A 73 1.83 -8.45 -3.52
CA ASN A 73 2.13 -8.81 -4.90
C ASN A 73 2.77 -7.66 -5.69
N ASN A 74 2.26 -6.43 -5.51
CA ASN A 74 2.83 -5.24 -6.17
C ASN A 74 4.26 -4.98 -5.70
N LEU A 75 4.51 -5.06 -4.40
CA LEU A 75 5.84 -4.92 -3.81
C LEU A 75 6.80 -6.00 -4.29
N ALA A 76 6.37 -7.26 -4.32
CA ALA A 76 7.17 -8.36 -4.84
C ALA A 76 7.52 -8.16 -6.32
N GLY A 77 6.58 -7.65 -7.12
CA GLY A 77 6.83 -7.27 -8.51
C GLY A 77 7.90 -6.17 -8.64
N MET A 78 7.82 -5.13 -7.81
CA MET A 78 8.82 -4.05 -7.80
C MET A 78 10.22 -4.54 -7.40
N LEU A 79 10.31 -5.38 -6.37
CA LEU A 79 11.58 -5.98 -5.93
C LEU A 79 12.17 -6.90 -7.00
N ALA A 80 11.32 -7.66 -7.70
CA ALA A 80 11.76 -8.50 -8.81
C ALA A 80 12.30 -7.68 -9.97
N VAL A 81 11.66 -6.54 -10.32
CA VAL A 81 12.15 -5.63 -11.37
C VAL A 81 13.49 -4.97 -10.97
N ARG A 82 13.70 -4.71 -9.68
CA ARG A 82 14.99 -4.22 -9.14
C ARG A 82 16.09 -5.28 -9.06
N GLY A 83 15.77 -6.55 -9.32
CA GLY A 83 16.71 -7.67 -9.15
C GLY A 83 16.92 -8.07 -7.68
N GLU A 84 16.12 -7.53 -6.76
CA GLU A 84 16.18 -7.80 -5.33
C GLU A 84 15.35 -9.04 -4.97
N HIS A 85 15.61 -10.15 -5.66
CA HIS A 85 14.86 -11.41 -5.52
C HIS A 85 14.90 -11.97 -4.09
N GLU A 86 16.00 -11.75 -3.36
CA GLU A 86 16.13 -12.15 -1.96
C GLU A 86 15.13 -11.41 -1.07
N LYS A 87 15.00 -10.08 -1.23
CA LYS A 87 14.03 -9.29 -0.48
C LYS A 87 12.60 -9.68 -0.83
N ALA A 88 12.31 -9.95 -2.11
CA ALA A 88 10.99 -10.43 -2.53
C ALA A 88 10.63 -11.78 -1.87
N SER A 89 11.59 -12.71 -1.80
CA SER A 89 11.41 -14.02 -1.15
C SER A 89 11.23 -13.89 0.36
N GLN A 90 12.02 -13.04 1.00
CA GLN A 90 11.91 -12.72 2.42
C GLN A 90 10.56 -12.09 2.74
N LEU A 91 10.10 -11.13 1.93
CA LEU A 91 8.80 -10.48 2.08
C LEU A 91 7.64 -11.47 2.04
N TYR A 92 7.62 -12.40 1.08
CA TYR A 92 6.58 -13.45 1.03
C TYR A 92 6.62 -14.37 2.25
N THR A 93 7.79 -14.59 2.82
CA THR A 93 7.96 -15.39 4.03
C THR A 93 7.50 -14.61 5.27
N LEU A 94 7.86 -13.33 5.34
CA LEU A 94 7.52 -12.42 6.43
C LEU A 94 6.02 -12.12 6.45
N SER A 95 5.41 -11.81 5.30
CA SER A 95 3.96 -11.59 5.16
C SER A 95 3.16 -12.82 5.60
N ARG A 96 3.62 -14.03 5.24
CA ARG A 96 3.01 -15.29 5.69
C ARG A 96 3.13 -15.53 7.20
N GLN A 97 4.22 -15.09 7.83
CA GLN A 97 4.41 -15.20 9.28
C GLN A 97 3.70 -14.08 10.06
N GLN A 98 3.68 -12.86 9.52
CA GLN A 98 3.06 -11.67 10.14
C GLN A 98 1.54 -11.64 10.05
N GLY A 99 0.93 -12.52 9.23
CA GLY A 99 -0.50 -12.83 9.29
C GLY A 99 -1.00 -13.31 10.66
N PHE A 100 -0.10 -13.49 11.65
CA PHE A 100 -0.43 -13.85 13.03
C PHE A 100 -0.07 -12.81 14.11
N GLU A 101 0.60 -11.69 13.82
CA GLU A 101 1.14 -10.83 14.91
C GLU A 101 0.68 -9.36 14.94
N HIS A 102 0.04 -8.82 13.90
CA HIS A 102 -0.44 -7.42 13.95
C HIS A 102 -1.93 -7.30 14.29
N SER A 103 -2.29 -7.73 15.50
CA SER A 103 -3.31 -7.00 16.29
C SER A 103 -2.58 -5.93 17.11
N PRO A 104 -2.89 -4.62 16.97
CA PRO A 104 -2.24 -3.57 17.75
C PRO A 104 -2.84 -3.47 19.17
N ALA A 105 -2.88 -4.58 19.92
CA ALA A 105 -3.51 -4.60 21.25
C ALA A 105 -2.74 -5.30 22.38
N THR A 106 -1.49 -5.74 22.17
CA THR A 106 -0.71 -6.34 23.28
C THR A 106 0.71 -5.81 23.35
N ARG A 107 0.86 -4.49 23.51
CA ARG A 107 2.02 -3.96 24.23
C ARG A 107 1.57 -2.94 25.27
N ALA A 108 1.96 -3.22 26.51
CA ALA A 108 1.63 -2.54 27.78
C ALA A 108 0.25 -2.92 28.33
N THR A 109 0.13 -3.56 29.51
CA THR A 109 0.83 -3.26 30.77
C THR A 109 1.22 -4.54 31.52
N ARG A 110 2.48 -4.60 31.96
CA ARG A 110 2.92 -5.44 33.07
C ARG A 110 3.18 -4.55 34.27
#